data_AF-A0A087BFZ0-F1
#
_entry.id   AF-A0A087BFZ0-F1
#
_cell.length_a   1.000
_cell.length_b   1.000
_cell.length_c   1.000
_cell.angle_alpha   90.00
_cell.angle_beta   90.00
_cell.angle_gamma   90.00
#
_symmetry.space_group_name_H-M   'P 1'
#
loop_
_entity.id
_entity.type
_entity.pdbx_description
1 polymer ?
#
loop_
_entity_poly.entity_id
_entity_poly.type
_entity_poly.pdbx_seq_one_letter_code
_entity_poly.pdbx_strand_id
1 'polypeptide(L)'
;MFHKYDILIYNLMGVELSSIIGLFDGSPMRGLAVGLWAGISGVGIVLGPVIGGILLQQFAWDSVFWVCAVIGTLAICAAFLCLFGFIFLTTQWFQALRGYSALETAIATLPFAVVMAVMAAGIALVQGPATDALMTAVPVGEEGMGSAVNDTIRELGGTLGVGIMGSLQAGAYTTGLTDALRGSHLPQGILGVSKESVMAAESISSSLPGTLRRLLDGSVASAFMDGLHSVCLAAMTIALIAAVVAIVAMPKRR
;
A
#
# COMPACT_ATOMS: atom_id res chain seq x y z
N MET A 1 -15.27 -11.69 -1.96
CA MET A 1 -14.49 -12.00 -0.73
C MET A 1 -13.02 -11.57 -0.83
N PHE A 2 -12.56 -10.96 -1.94
CA PHE A 2 -11.15 -10.71 -2.24
C PHE A 2 -10.62 -9.29 -1.92
N HIS A 3 -11.45 -8.35 -1.48
CA HIS A 3 -11.06 -6.93 -1.36
C HIS A 3 -10.55 -6.48 0.03
N LYS A 4 -10.50 -7.39 1.00
CA LYS A 4 -10.16 -7.06 2.40
C LYS A 4 -8.67 -7.07 2.71
N TYR A 5 -7.83 -7.54 1.80
CA TYR A 5 -6.38 -7.67 1.99
C TYR A 5 -5.58 -6.58 1.28
N ASP A 6 -6.13 -5.99 0.21
CA ASP A 6 -5.47 -5.01 -0.64
C ASP A 6 -5.04 -3.76 0.16
N ILE A 7 -5.93 -3.23 1.00
CA ILE A 7 -5.68 -1.98 1.74
C ILE A 7 -4.63 -2.14 2.85
N LEU A 8 -4.45 -3.36 3.36
CA LEU A 8 -3.43 -3.69 4.35
C LEU A 8 -2.05 -3.88 3.71
N ILE A 9 -2.02 -4.42 2.49
CA ILE A 9 -0.82 -4.52 1.64
C ILE A 9 -0.33 -3.12 1.24
N TYR A 10 -1.25 -2.18 0.97
CA TYR A 10 -0.90 -0.86 0.43
C TYR A 10 -0.17 0.11 1.37
N ASN A 11 -0.42 0.07 2.69
CA ASN A 11 0.40 0.81 3.66
C ASN A 11 1.78 0.18 3.87
N LEU A 12 1.89 -1.14 3.65
CA LEU A 12 3.17 -1.86 3.58
C LEU A 12 3.94 -1.53 2.29
N MET A 13 3.25 -1.28 1.16
CA MET A 13 3.89 -1.03 -0.14
C MET A 13 4.86 0.17 -0.17
N GLY A 14 4.60 1.25 0.57
CA GLY A 14 5.52 2.39 0.66
C GLY A 14 6.82 2.07 1.42
N VAL A 15 6.70 1.22 2.44
CA VAL A 15 7.83 0.70 3.22
C VAL A 15 8.56 -0.40 2.43
N GLU A 16 7.85 -1.23 1.67
CA GLU A 16 8.41 -2.24 0.78
C GLU A 16 9.16 -1.63 -0.40
N LEU A 17 8.61 -0.60 -1.06
CA LEU A 17 9.30 0.11 -2.12
C LEU A 17 10.58 0.78 -1.60
N SER A 18 10.51 1.39 -0.41
CA SER A 18 11.70 1.92 0.29
C SER A 18 12.70 0.81 0.64
N SER A 19 12.21 -0.38 0.99
CA SER A 19 13.02 -1.57 1.26
C SER A 19 13.73 -2.10 0.01
N ILE A 20 13.02 -2.20 -1.11
CA ILE A 20 13.58 -2.60 -2.40
C ILE A 20 14.65 -1.58 -2.84
N ILE A 21 14.37 -0.29 -2.71
CA ILE A 21 15.31 0.76 -3.10
C ILE A 21 16.62 0.66 -2.30
N GLY A 22 16.56 0.42 -0.98
CA GLY A 22 17.78 0.29 -0.18
C GLY A 22 18.43 -1.11 -0.23
N LEU A 23 17.71 -2.19 -0.55
CA LEU A 23 18.31 -3.51 -0.82
C LEU A 23 19.16 -3.52 -2.09
N PHE A 24 18.78 -2.71 -3.08
CA PHE A 24 19.48 -2.56 -4.35
C PHE A 24 20.28 -1.26 -4.44
N ASP A 25 20.63 -0.66 -3.30
CA ASP A 25 21.40 0.58 -3.26
C ASP A 25 22.79 0.41 -3.91
N GLY A 26 23.19 1.35 -4.76
CA GLY A 26 24.41 1.26 -5.58
C GLY A 26 24.41 0.23 -6.71
N SER A 27 23.33 -0.55 -6.90
CA SER A 27 23.23 -1.55 -7.97
C SER A 27 22.65 -0.96 -9.26
N PRO A 28 23.21 -1.26 -10.44
CA PRO A 28 22.59 -0.90 -11.73
C PRO A 28 21.22 -1.57 -11.93
N MET A 29 20.89 -2.60 -11.14
CA MET A 29 19.60 -3.30 -11.19
C MET A 29 18.48 -2.59 -10.41
N ARG A 30 18.74 -1.49 -9.71
CA ARG A 30 17.74 -0.79 -8.89
C ARG A 30 16.53 -0.34 -9.70
N GLY A 31 16.77 0.29 -10.85
CA GLY A 31 15.70 0.71 -11.76
C GLY A 31 14.89 -0.46 -12.30
N LEU A 32 15.55 -1.61 -12.50
CA LEU A 32 14.91 -2.85 -12.92
C LEU A 32 14.08 -3.48 -11.78
N ALA A 33 14.54 -3.41 -10.53
CA ALA A 33 13.83 -3.92 -9.35
C ALA A 33 12.57 -3.09 -9.04
N VAL A 34 12.68 -1.76 -9.09
CA VAL A 34 11.53 -0.85 -8.96
C VAL A 34 10.56 -1.04 -10.15
N GLY A 35 11.08 -1.18 -11.37
CA GLY A 35 10.30 -1.44 -12.57
C GLY A 35 9.59 -2.80 -12.57
N LEU A 36 10.24 -3.86 -12.08
CA LEU A 36 9.64 -5.18 -11.89
C LEU A 36 8.56 -5.16 -10.81
N TRP A 37 8.82 -4.49 -9.69
CA TRP A 37 7.83 -4.33 -8.62
C TRP A 37 6.57 -3.59 -9.09
N ALA A 38 6.73 -2.47 -9.79
CA ALA A 38 5.62 -1.73 -10.37
C ALA A 38 4.92 -2.54 -11.49
N GLY A 39 5.70 -3.26 -12.29
CA GLY A 39 5.22 -4.09 -13.39
C GLY A 39 4.39 -5.28 -12.93
N ILE A 40 4.83 -6.00 -11.89
CA ILE A 40 4.11 -7.17 -11.34
C ILE A 40 2.70 -6.80 -10.87
N SER A 41 2.53 -5.60 -10.32
CA SER A 41 1.21 -5.10 -9.88
C SER A 41 0.24 -4.87 -11.05
N GLY A 42 0.74 -4.49 -12.23
CA GLY A 42 -0.07 -4.30 -13.44
C GLY A 42 -0.34 -5.59 -14.23
N VAL A 43 0.54 -6.58 -14.10
CA VAL A 43 0.45 -7.86 -14.84
C VAL A 43 -0.83 -8.63 -14.50
N GLY A 44 -1.29 -8.59 -13.25
CA GLY A 44 -2.54 -9.26 -12.84
C GLY A 44 -3.78 -8.72 -13.56
N ILE A 45 -3.88 -7.39 -13.70
CA ILE A 45 -5.01 -6.71 -14.35
C ILE A 45 -5.07 -7.05 -15.84
N VAL A 46 -3.91 -7.14 -16.49
CA VAL A 46 -3.84 -7.43 -17.93
C VAL A 46 -4.01 -8.93 -18.22
N LEU A 47 -3.41 -9.80 -17.42
CA LEU A 47 -3.45 -11.24 -17.67
C LEU A 47 -4.80 -11.87 -17.34
N GLY A 48 -5.56 -11.33 -16.38
CA GLY A 48 -6.87 -11.86 -15.99
C GLY A 48 -7.84 -12.03 -17.17
N PRO A 49 -8.16 -10.95 -17.92
CA PRO A 49 -9.03 -11.03 -19.09
C PRO A 49 -8.48 -11.89 -20.22
N VAL A 50 -7.15 -11.88 -20.43
CA VAL A 50 -6.49 -12.67 -21.49
C VAL A 50 -6.61 -14.16 -21.19
N ILE A 51 -6.28 -14.57 -19.96
CA ILE A 51 -6.40 -15.97 -19.51
C ILE A 51 -7.87 -16.40 -19.53
N GLY A 52 -8.78 -15.55 -19.05
CA GLY A 52 -10.22 -15.80 -19.10
C GLY A 52 -10.73 -16.01 -20.53
N GLY A 53 -10.32 -15.17 -21.48
CA GLY A 53 -10.67 -15.30 -22.89
C GLY A 53 -10.15 -16.58 -23.53
N ILE A 54 -8.88 -16.95 -23.28
CA ILE A 54 -8.29 -18.19 -23.78
C ILE A 54 -9.02 -19.42 -23.23
N LEU A 55 -9.36 -19.41 -21.93
CA LEU A 55 -10.08 -20.51 -21.28
C LEU A 55 -11.46 -20.71 -21.91
N LEU A 56 -12.21 -19.64 -22.15
CA LEU A 56 -13.54 -19.72 -22.76
C LEU A 56 -13.51 -20.12 -24.25
N GLN A 57 -12.39 -19.89 -24.95
CA GLN A 57 -12.23 -20.32 -26.34
C GLN A 57 -11.89 -21.81 -26.49
N GLN A 58 -11.15 -22.38 -25.53
CA GLN A 58 -10.60 -23.73 -25.63
C GLN A 58 -11.30 -24.75 -24.72
N PHE A 59 -11.92 -24.29 -23.64
CA PHE A 59 -12.51 -25.13 -22.60
C PHE A 59 -13.95 -24.73 -22.28
N ALA A 60 -14.64 -25.59 -21.51
CA ALA A 60 -15.97 -25.30 -21.02
C ALA A 60 -15.96 -24.12 -20.03
N TRP A 61 -17.10 -23.43 -19.91
CA TRP A 61 -17.24 -22.22 -19.10
C TRP A 61 -16.87 -22.39 -17.61
N ASP A 62 -17.03 -23.59 -17.07
CA ASP A 62 -16.68 -23.91 -15.68
C ASP A 62 -15.15 -23.86 -15.41
N SER A 63 -14.32 -23.95 -16.45
CA SER A 63 -12.85 -23.86 -16.35
C SER A 63 -12.36 -22.56 -15.72
N VAL A 64 -13.08 -21.45 -15.95
CA VAL A 64 -12.76 -20.14 -15.36
C VAL A 64 -12.82 -20.21 -13.84
N PHE A 65 -13.83 -20.89 -13.27
CA PHE A 65 -13.98 -21.01 -11.82
C PHE A 65 -12.86 -21.85 -11.20
N TRP A 66 -12.45 -22.94 -11.84
CA TRP A 66 -11.35 -23.76 -11.35
C TRP A 66 -10.02 -23.01 -11.36
N VAL A 67 -9.71 -22.29 -12.44
CA VAL A 67 -8.49 -21.49 -12.53
C VAL A 67 -8.52 -20.35 -11.50
N CYS A 68 -9.63 -19.62 -11.38
CA CYS A 68 -9.79 -18.59 -10.35
C CYS A 68 -9.69 -19.17 -8.93
N ALA A 69 -10.25 -20.36 -8.68
CA ALA A 69 -10.17 -21.01 -7.38
C ALA A 69 -8.73 -21.38 -7.02
N VAL A 70 -7.96 -21.96 -7.96
CA VAL A 70 -6.56 -22.33 -7.73
C VAL A 70 -5.70 -21.08 -7.54
N ILE A 71 -5.75 -20.13 -8.47
CA ILE A 71 -4.97 -18.88 -8.37
C ILE A 71 -5.36 -18.11 -7.12
N GLY A 72 -6.65 -17.97 -6.83
CA GLY A 72 -7.16 -17.29 -5.65
C GLY A 72 -6.71 -17.96 -4.36
N THR A 73 -6.73 -19.29 -4.30
CA THR A 73 -6.24 -20.03 -3.12
C THR A 73 -4.74 -19.82 -2.92
N LEU A 74 -3.93 -19.93 -3.99
CA LEU A 74 -2.49 -19.69 -3.91
C LEU A 74 -2.17 -18.26 -3.47
N ALA A 75 -2.89 -17.27 -4.01
CA ALA A 75 -2.75 -15.87 -3.62
C ALA A 75 -3.11 -15.65 -2.15
N ILE A 76 -4.21 -16.24 -1.67
CA ILE A 76 -4.61 -16.17 -0.25
C ILE A 76 -3.55 -16.80 0.63
N CYS A 77 -3.05 -18.00 0.28
CA CYS A 77 -2.01 -18.68 1.04
C CYS A 77 -0.72 -17.84 1.11
N ALA A 78 -0.28 -17.27 -0.01
CA ALA A 78 0.89 -16.40 -0.07
C ALA A 78 0.69 -15.14 0.79
N ALA A 79 -0.45 -14.47 0.67
CA ALA A 79 -0.77 -13.28 1.46
C ALA A 79 -0.80 -13.60 2.97
N PHE A 80 -1.42 -14.72 3.37
CA PHE A 80 -1.42 -15.19 4.75
C PHE A 80 -0.02 -15.47 5.27
N LEU A 81 0.82 -16.15 4.47
CA LEU A 81 2.19 -16.45 4.85
C LEU A 81 3.02 -15.18 5.04
N CYS A 82 2.93 -14.23 4.10
CA CYS A 82 3.63 -12.95 4.19
C CYS A 82 3.16 -12.11 5.38
N LEU A 83 1.84 -12.01 5.60
CA LEU A 83 1.27 -11.28 6.72
C LEU A 83 1.70 -11.89 8.06
N PHE A 84 1.61 -13.23 8.18
CA PHE A 84 2.04 -13.95 9.37
C PHE A 84 3.53 -13.75 9.63
N GLY A 85 4.36 -13.87 8.59
CA GLY A 85 5.80 -13.62 8.66
C GLY A 85 6.11 -12.19 9.12
N PHE A 86 5.44 -11.18 8.57
CA PHE A 86 5.63 -9.79 8.94
C PHE A 86 5.24 -9.51 10.41
N ILE A 87 4.07 -9.98 10.85
CA ILE A 87 3.61 -9.85 12.24
C ILE A 87 4.57 -10.55 13.19
N PHE A 88 5.02 -11.76 12.82
CA PHE A 88 5.99 -12.51 13.60
C PHE A 88 7.32 -11.77 13.73
N LEU A 89 7.91 -11.29 12.61
CA LEU A 89 9.16 -10.53 12.62
C LEU A 89 9.06 -9.25 13.44
N THR A 90 7.95 -8.52 13.32
CA THR A 90 7.70 -7.31 14.10
C THR A 90 7.65 -7.63 15.59
N THR A 91 6.95 -8.71 15.96
CA THR A 91 6.87 -9.20 17.35
C THR A 91 8.25 -9.62 17.88
N GLN A 92 9.03 -10.34 17.07
CA GLN A 92 10.39 -10.74 17.42
C GLN A 92 11.32 -9.54 17.56
N TRP A 93 11.16 -8.49 16.75
CA TRP A 93 11.94 -7.26 16.88
C TRP A 93 11.71 -6.60 18.26
N PHE A 94 10.45 -6.50 18.72
CA PHE A 94 10.15 -5.98 20.06
C PHE A 94 10.73 -6.86 21.17
N GLN A 95 10.59 -8.18 21.07
CA GLN A 95 11.01 -9.08 22.16
C GLN A 95 12.52 -9.31 22.17
N ALA A 96 13.13 -9.61 21.02
CA ALA A 96 14.54 -9.97 20.91
C ALA A 96 15.48 -8.77 20.90
N LEU A 97 15.10 -7.64 20.27
CA LEU A 97 15.98 -6.47 20.15
C LEU A 97 15.67 -5.39 21.17
N ARG A 98 14.39 -5.16 21.50
CA ARG A 98 13.98 -4.15 22.49
C ARG A 98 13.80 -4.73 23.91
N GLY A 99 13.87 -6.06 24.06
CA GLY A 99 13.73 -6.73 25.35
C GLY A 99 12.33 -6.69 25.94
N TYR A 100 11.29 -6.42 25.13
CA TYR A 100 9.92 -6.34 25.61
C TYR A 100 9.41 -7.74 25.99
N SER A 101 8.63 -7.83 27.05
CA SER A 101 7.82 -9.01 27.35
C SER A 101 6.73 -9.20 26.29
N ALA A 102 6.11 -10.39 26.29
CA ALA A 102 4.98 -10.67 25.41
C ALA A 102 3.80 -9.69 25.63
N LEU A 103 3.55 -9.31 26.88
CA LEU A 103 2.48 -8.37 27.24
C LEU A 103 2.79 -6.95 26.75
N GLU A 104 4.02 -6.47 26.96
CA GLU A 104 4.42 -5.14 26.49
C GLU A 104 4.37 -5.04 24.96
N THR A 105 4.79 -6.10 24.26
CA THR A 105 4.68 -6.17 22.80
C THR A 105 3.22 -6.14 22.33
N ALA A 106 2.33 -6.85 23.03
CA ALA A 106 0.90 -6.84 22.72
C ALA A 106 0.28 -5.45 22.94
N ILE A 107 0.64 -4.77 24.03
CA ILE A 107 0.16 -3.41 24.31
C ILE A 107 0.73 -2.41 23.27
N ALA A 108 2.00 -2.51 22.92
CA ALA A 108 2.66 -1.63 21.96
C ALA A 108 2.07 -1.75 20.54
N THR A 109 1.57 -2.93 20.18
CA THR A 109 0.97 -3.20 18.85
C THR A 109 -0.54 -2.97 18.80
N LEU A 110 -1.18 -2.74 19.96
CA LEU A 110 -2.63 -2.54 20.07
C LEU A 110 -3.17 -1.38 19.21
N PRO A 111 -2.53 -0.19 19.14
CA PRO A 111 -3.03 0.90 18.30
C PRO A 111 -3.15 0.51 16.82
N PHE A 112 -2.18 -0.24 16.30
CA PHE A 112 -2.23 -0.76 14.93
C PHE A 112 -3.41 -1.71 14.75
N ALA A 113 -3.62 -2.66 15.68
CA ALA A 113 -4.74 -3.59 15.62
C ALA A 113 -6.10 -2.86 15.64
N VAL A 114 -6.25 -1.82 16.46
CA VAL A 114 -7.48 -1.00 16.52
C VAL A 114 -7.73 -0.29 15.20
N VAL A 115 -6.71 0.35 14.61
CA VAL A 115 -6.85 1.04 13.31
C VAL A 115 -7.25 0.04 12.21
N MET A 116 -6.63 -1.14 12.18
CA MET A 116 -6.98 -2.19 11.23
C MET A 116 -8.42 -2.71 11.41
N ALA A 117 -8.87 -2.87 12.66
CA ALA A 117 -10.24 -3.29 12.95
C ALA A 117 -11.26 -2.25 12.50
N VAL A 118 -11.03 -0.96 12.79
CA VAL A 118 -11.88 0.15 12.35
C VAL A 118 -11.93 0.23 10.83
N MET A 119 -10.78 0.11 10.17
CA MET A 119 -10.68 0.09 8.71
C MET A 119 -11.45 -1.09 8.11
N ALA A 120 -11.27 -2.30 8.65
CA ALA A 120 -11.98 -3.50 8.20
C ALA A 120 -13.50 -3.39 8.38
N ALA A 121 -13.95 -2.77 9.48
CA ALA A 121 -15.36 -2.47 9.71
C ALA A 121 -15.89 -1.45 8.71
N GLY A 122 -15.17 -0.35 8.48
CA GLY A 122 -15.54 0.68 7.49
C GLY A 122 -15.70 0.10 6.09
N ILE A 123 -14.73 -0.71 5.64
CA ILE A 123 -14.81 -1.40 4.34
C ILE A 123 -16.04 -2.33 4.31
N ALA A 124 -16.25 -3.13 5.35
CA ALA A 124 -17.39 -4.06 5.38
C ALA A 124 -18.75 -3.34 5.31
N LEU A 125 -18.88 -2.19 5.99
CA LEU A 125 -20.09 -1.38 6.02
C LEU A 125 -20.36 -0.64 4.72
N VAL A 126 -19.32 -0.22 4.00
CA VAL A 126 -19.47 0.51 2.73
C VAL A 126 -19.62 -0.46 1.56
N GLN A 127 -18.82 -1.52 1.51
CA GLN A 127 -18.69 -2.37 0.34
C GLN A 127 -20.00 -3.11 0.01
N GLY A 128 -20.68 -3.69 1.02
CA GLY A 128 -21.92 -4.43 0.78
C GLY A 128 -23.02 -3.56 0.15
N PRO A 129 -23.44 -2.47 0.82
CA PRO A 129 -24.44 -1.55 0.28
C PRO A 129 -24.03 -0.86 -1.03
N ALA A 130 -22.74 -0.55 -1.23
CA ALA A 130 -22.28 0.06 -2.48
C ALA A 130 -22.39 -0.91 -3.66
N THR A 131 -22.00 -2.18 -3.48
CA THR A 131 -22.17 -3.22 -4.49
C THR A 131 -23.65 -3.49 -4.76
N ASP A 132 -24.48 -3.58 -3.72
CA ASP A 132 -25.93 -3.77 -3.86
C ASP A 132 -26.57 -2.62 -4.66
N ALA A 133 -26.30 -1.36 -4.28
CA ALA A 133 -26.81 -0.18 -4.97
C ALA A 133 -26.38 -0.14 -6.44
N LEU A 134 -25.15 -0.54 -6.76
CA LEU A 134 -24.69 -0.62 -8.14
C LEU A 134 -25.41 -1.73 -8.91
N MET A 135 -25.51 -2.94 -8.34
CA MET A 135 -26.11 -4.09 -9.02
C MET A 135 -27.61 -3.93 -9.23
N THR A 136 -28.32 -3.20 -8.36
CA THR A 136 -29.76 -2.91 -8.56
C THR A 136 -30.04 -2.06 -9.81
N ALA A 137 -29.05 -1.33 -10.32
CA ALA A 137 -29.17 -0.56 -11.56
C ALA A 137 -28.83 -1.38 -12.83
N VAL A 138 -28.27 -2.58 -12.66
CA VAL A 138 -27.86 -3.45 -13.78
C VAL A 138 -29.07 -4.23 -14.29
N PRO A 139 -29.36 -4.22 -15.60
CA PRO A 139 -30.44 -5.02 -16.18
C PRO A 139 -30.28 -6.52 -15.91
N VAL A 140 -31.42 -7.21 -15.71
CA VAL A 140 -31.45 -8.67 -15.54
C VAL A 140 -30.86 -9.34 -16.79
N GLY A 141 -29.91 -10.24 -16.60
CA GLY A 141 -29.16 -10.88 -17.70
C GLY A 141 -27.85 -10.19 -18.08
N GLU A 142 -27.56 -9.00 -17.55
CA GLU A 142 -26.28 -8.29 -17.71
C GLU A 142 -25.45 -8.25 -16.41
N GLU A 143 -25.88 -8.99 -15.39
CA GLU A 143 -25.29 -9.04 -14.04
C GLU A 143 -23.78 -9.33 -14.07
N GLY A 144 -23.35 -10.22 -14.95
CA GLY A 144 -21.93 -10.55 -15.13
C GLY A 144 -21.11 -9.36 -15.66
N MET A 145 -21.66 -8.57 -16.59
CA MET A 145 -21.00 -7.35 -17.08
C MET A 145 -20.99 -6.26 -16.00
N GLY A 146 -22.10 -6.09 -15.26
CA GLY A 146 -22.18 -5.17 -14.14
C GLY A 146 -21.13 -5.46 -13.07
N SER A 147 -20.96 -6.74 -12.69
CA SER A 147 -19.91 -7.17 -11.75
C SER A 147 -18.51 -6.90 -12.26
N ALA A 148 -18.23 -7.23 -13.53
CA ALA A 148 -16.91 -7.00 -14.12
C ALA A 148 -16.55 -5.51 -14.13
N VAL A 149 -17.49 -4.63 -14.49
CA VAL A 149 -17.28 -3.17 -14.46
C VAL A 149 -17.05 -2.68 -13.03
N ASN A 150 -17.86 -3.13 -12.07
CA ASN A 150 -17.71 -2.76 -10.66
C ASN A 150 -16.33 -3.16 -10.09
N ASP A 151 -15.87 -4.37 -10.38
CA ASP A 151 -14.55 -4.83 -9.92
C ASP A 151 -13.42 -4.03 -10.58
N THR A 152 -13.52 -3.74 -11.88
CA THR A 152 -12.55 -2.89 -12.59
C THR A 152 -12.43 -1.50 -11.98
N ILE A 153 -13.57 -0.86 -11.65
CA ILE A 153 -13.59 0.46 -11.01
C ILE A 153 -12.87 0.42 -9.66
N ARG A 154 -13.09 -0.65 -8.89
CA ARG A 154 -12.47 -0.85 -7.57
C ARG A 154 -10.97 -1.08 -7.67
N GLU A 155 -10.52 -1.90 -8.59
CA GLU A 155 -9.09 -2.16 -8.84
C GLU A 155 -8.37 -0.91 -9.34
N LEU A 156 -8.97 -0.17 -10.28
CA LEU A 156 -8.43 1.12 -10.73
C LEU A 156 -8.38 2.14 -9.60
N GLY A 157 -9.44 2.25 -8.80
CA GLY A 157 -9.48 3.14 -7.65
C GLY A 157 -8.41 2.82 -6.61
N GLY A 158 -8.24 1.53 -6.28
CA GLY A 158 -7.23 1.06 -5.35
C GLY A 158 -5.81 1.34 -5.86
N THR A 159 -5.50 0.95 -7.10
CA THR A 159 -4.17 1.13 -7.70
C THR A 159 -3.78 2.60 -7.89
N LEU A 160 -4.70 3.45 -8.38
CA LEU A 160 -4.46 4.88 -8.50
C LEU A 160 -4.27 5.54 -7.13
N GLY A 161 -5.08 5.16 -6.14
CA GLY A 161 -4.94 5.65 -4.77
C GLY A 161 -3.54 5.40 -4.22
N VAL A 162 -3.01 4.20 -4.41
CA VAL A 162 -1.65 3.82 -4.00
C VAL A 162 -0.59 4.66 -4.70
N GLY A 163 -0.68 4.78 -6.03
CA GLY A 163 0.29 5.55 -6.82
C GLY A 163 0.33 7.02 -6.44
N ILE A 164 -0.83 7.64 -6.21
CA ILE A 164 -0.95 9.04 -5.79
C ILE A 164 -0.40 9.22 -4.37
N MET A 165 -0.80 8.38 -3.42
CA MET A 165 -0.32 8.48 -2.03
C MET A 165 1.18 8.21 -1.90
N GLY A 166 1.71 7.23 -2.62
CA GLY A 166 3.16 6.95 -2.67
C GLY A 166 3.95 8.12 -3.26
N SER A 167 3.44 8.72 -4.34
CA SER A 167 4.06 9.90 -4.97
C SER A 167 4.02 11.12 -4.04
N LEU A 168 2.91 11.33 -3.33
CA LEU A 168 2.76 12.38 -2.33
C LEU A 168 3.74 12.19 -1.17
N GLN A 169 3.89 10.96 -0.66
CA GLN A 169 4.86 10.62 0.39
C GLN A 169 6.30 10.92 -0.06
N ALA A 170 6.69 10.45 -1.24
CA ALA A 170 8.04 10.63 -1.76
C ALA A 170 8.37 12.12 -1.99
N GLY A 171 7.41 12.87 -2.54
CA GLY A 171 7.52 14.31 -2.72
C GLY A 171 7.64 15.05 -1.38
N ALA A 172 6.76 14.75 -0.41
CA ALA A 172 6.77 15.39 0.89
C ALA A 172 8.06 15.08 1.67
N TYR A 173 8.56 13.83 1.62
CA TYR A 173 9.84 13.46 2.20
C TYR A 173 11.01 14.23 1.57
N THR A 174 11.08 14.27 0.24
CA THR A 174 12.17 14.94 -0.49
C THR A 174 12.22 16.44 -0.18
N THR A 175 11.05 17.09 -0.20
CA THR A 175 10.94 18.52 0.12
C THR A 175 11.25 18.78 1.59
N GLY A 176 10.62 18.02 2.50
CA GLY A 176 10.82 18.16 3.94
C GLY A 176 12.28 17.97 4.36
N LEU A 177 12.97 16.98 3.77
CA LEU A 177 14.38 16.74 4.04
C LEU A 177 15.27 17.86 3.49
N THR A 178 14.94 18.41 2.31
CA THR A 178 15.64 19.58 1.75
C THR A 178 15.54 20.79 2.67
N ASP A 179 14.35 21.01 3.22
CA ASP A 179 14.06 22.16 4.07
C ASP A 179 14.69 22.00 5.46
N ALA A 180 14.62 20.81 6.05
CA ALA A 180 15.23 20.50 7.34
C ALA A 180 16.76 20.64 7.30
N LEU A 181 17.39 20.29 6.17
CA LEU A 181 18.84 20.37 5.99
C LEU A 181 19.30 21.66 5.28
N ARG A 182 18.40 22.62 5.07
CA ARG A 182 18.73 23.88 4.41
C ARG A 182 19.75 24.67 5.25
N GLY A 183 20.89 25.03 4.64
CA GLY A 183 21.97 25.73 5.33
C GLY A 183 22.87 24.83 6.18
N SER A 184 22.64 23.52 6.19
CA SER A 184 23.60 22.57 6.76
C SER A 184 24.85 22.44 5.88
N HIS A 185 26.01 22.17 6.49
CA HIS A 185 27.27 21.92 5.77
C HIS A 185 27.34 20.49 5.17
N LEU A 186 26.20 19.83 4.97
CA LEU A 186 26.16 18.49 4.40
C LEU A 186 26.56 18.53 2.91
N PRO A 187 27.52 17.70 2.48
CA PRO A 187 27.86 17.58 1.06
C PRO A 187 26.63 17.23 0.22
N GLN A 188 26.48 17.86 -0.94
CA GLN A 188 25.31 17.65 -1.82
C GLN A 188 25.15 16.19 -2.25
N GLY A 189 26.25 15.42 -2.37
CA GLY A 189 26.19 14.00 -2.67
C GLY A 189 25.45 13.18 -1.58
N ILE A 190 25.65 13.54 -0.31
CA ILE A 190 24.99 12.87 0.83
C ILE A 190 23.51 13.23 0.83
N LEU A 191 23.19 14.52 0.69
CA LEU A 191 21.80 14.98 0.59
C LEU A 191 21.06 14.36 -0.61
N GLY A 192 21.74 14.23 -1.76
CA GLY A 192 21.18 13.60 -2.95
C GLY A 192 20.77 12.15 -2.70
N VAL A 193 21.67 11.35 -2.11
CA VAL A 193 21.40 9.94 -1.77
C VAL A 193 20.32 9.84 -0.68
N SER A 194 20.37 10.67 0.36
CA SER A 194 19.37 10.65 1.43
C SER A 194 17.95 10.96 0.96
N LYS A 195 17.80 11.74 -0.11
CA LYS A 195 16.48 12.05 -0.70
C LYS A 195 15.84 10.88 -1.42
N GLU A 196 16.62 9.90 -1.86
CA GLU A 196 16.09 8.78 -2.64
C GLU A 196 15.23 7.85 -1.78
N SER A 197 15.58 7.66 -0.50
CA SER A 197 14.76 6.96 0.48
C SER A 197 15.29 7.16 1.91
N VAL A 198 14.45 6.89 2.90
CA VAL A 198 14.86 6.81 4.32
C VAL A 198 15.98 5.78 4.51
N MET A 199 15.91 4.64 3.83
CA MET A 199 16.91 3.59 3.93
C MET A 199 18.26 3.98 3.33
N ALA A 200 18.27 4.69 2.20
CA ALA A 200 19.48 5.25 1.61
C ALA A 200 20.11 6.32 2.52
N ALA A 201 19.30 7.03 3.30
CA ALA A 201 19.81 7.96 4.30
C ALA A 201 20.46 7.23 5.49
N GLU A 202 19.83 6.17 6.00
CA GLU A 202 20.36 5.33 7.09
C GLU A 202 21.67 4.62 6.69
N SER A 203 21.77 4.11 5.44
CA SER A 203 22.94 3.38 4.95
C SER A 203 24.21 4.22 4.96
N ILE A 204 24.10 5.52 4.66
CA ILE A 204 25.23 6.45 4.67
C ILE A 204 25.42 7.14 6.02
N SER A 205 24.38 7.18 6.85
CA SER A 205 24.41 7.89 8.15
C SER A 205 25.44 7.30 9.12
N SER A 206 25.64 5.98 9.11
CA SER A 206 26.64 5.32 9.95
C SER A 206 28.09 5.76 9.66
N SER A 207 28.33 6.28 8.45
CA SER A 207 29.65 6.73 7.99
C SER A 207 29.93 8.20 8.34
N LEU A 208 28.95 8.92 8.89
CA LEU A 208 29.06 10.34 9.23
C LEU A 208 29.61 10.59 10.64
N PRO A 209 30.34 11.70 10.87
CA PRO A 209 30.69 12.17 12.21
C PRO A 209 29.46 12.40 13.09
N GLY A 210 29.57 12.15 14.40
CA GLY A 210 28.41 12.05 15.31
C GLY A 210 27.45 13.26 15.37
N THR A 211 27.91 14.48 15.05
CA THR A 211 27.02 15.65 14.95
C THR A 211 26.23 15.65 13.64
N LEU A 212 26.89 15.36 12.52
CA LEU A 212 26.27 15.25 11.19
C LEU A 212 25.32 14.06 11.10
N ARG A 213 25.71 12.92 11.70
CA ARG A 213 24.87 11.72 11.84
C ARG A 213 23.55 12.05 12.54
N ARG A 214 23.60 12.62 13.76
CA ARG A 214 22.39 12.98 14.52
C ARG A 214 21.51 14.00 13.79
N LEU A 215 22.13 14.96 13.09
CA LEU A 215 21.40 15.93 12.28
C LEU A 215 20.66 15.23 11.13
N LEU A 216 21.33 14.33 10.42
CA LEU A 216 20.72 13.57 9.32
C LEU A 216 19.61 12.65 9.83
N ASP A 217 19.88 11.82 10.84
CA ASP A 217 18.91 10.88 11.43
C ASP A 217 17.64 11.59 11.91
N GLY A 218 17.81 12.72 12.61
CA GLY A 218 16.69 13.53 13.09
C GLY A 218 15.87 14.15 11.95
N SER A 219 16.55 14.67 10.92
CA SER A 219 15.90 15.31 9.77
C SER A 219 15.17 14.31 8.87
N VAL A 220 15.73 13.11 8.70
CA VAL A 220 15.12 12.01 7.95
C VAL A 220 13.86 11.53 8.66
N ALA A 221 13.95 11.28 9.97
CA ALA A 221 12.81 10.85 10.76
C ALA A 221 11.67 11.89 10.75
N SER A 222 11.98 13.18 10.93
CA SER A 222 10.96 14.23 10.91
C SER A 222 10.32 14.37 9.53
N ALA A 223 11.13 14.47 8.47
CA ALA A 223 10.62 14.63 7.10
C ALA A 223 9.75 13.45 6.67
N PHE A 224 10.11 12.22 7.06
CA PHE A 224 9.32 11.04 6.77
C PHE A 224 7.96 11.07 7.49
N MET A 225 7.95 11.39 8.79
CA MET A 225 6.74 11.47 9.60
C MET A 225 5.81 12.61 9.14
N ASP A 226 6.36 13.78 8.80
CA ASP A 226 5.59 14.91 8.26
C ASP A 226 4.97 14.56 6.90
N GLY A 227 5.71 13.82 6.07
CA GLY A 227 5.19 13.25 4.84
C GLY A 227 4.01 12.30 5.08
N LEU A 228 4.13 11.38 6.05
CA LEU A 228 3.07 10.44 6.40
C LEU A 228 1.81 11.16 6.88
N HIS A 229 1.96 12.17 7.74
CA HIS A 229 0.83 13.00 8.17
C HIS A 229 0.16 13.71 7.00
N SER A 230 0.93 14.25 6.07
CA SER A 230 0.40 14.92 4.87
C SER A 230 -0.41 13.95 4.00
N VAL A 231 0.07 12.71 3.83
CA VAL A 231 -0.64 11.65 3.11
C VAL A 231 -1.93 11.25 3.83
N CYS A 232 -1.90 11.08 5.15
CA CYS A 232 -3.10 10.78 5.94
C CYS A 232 -4.17 11.87 5.81
N LEU A 233 -3.77 13.15 5.86
CA LEU A 233 -4.70 14.28 5.69
C LEU A 233 -5.29 14.34 4.28
N ALA A 234 -4.47 14.09 3.24
CA ALA A 234 -4.95 14.01 1.87
C ALA A 234 -5.95 12.87 1.69
N ALA A 235 -5.64 11.67 2.17
CA ALA A 235 -6.54 10.51 2.13
C ALA A 235 -7.86 10.77 2.86
N MET A 236 -7.79 11.40 4.05
CA MET A 236 -8.97 11.80 4.81
C MET A 236 -9.83 12.79 4.03
N THR A 237 -9.22 13.79 3.40
CA THR A 237 -9.93 14.81 2.61
C THR A 237 -10.63 14.18 1.41
N ILE A 238 -9.95 13.29 0.69
CA ILE A 238 -10.52 12.55 -0.45
C ILE A 238 -11.71 11.70 0.01
N ALA A 239 -11.56 10.96 1.12
CA ALA A 239 -12.62 10.13 1.68
C ALA A 239 -13.84 10.96 2.11
N LEU A 240 -13.63 12.13 2.73
CA LEU A 240 -14.70 13.04 3.12
C LEU A 240 -15.43 13.62 1.90
N ILE A 241 -14.69 14.03 0.86
CA ILE A 241 -15.30 14.50 -0.39
C ILE A 241 -16.13 13.38 -1.02
N ALA A 242 -15.60 12.17 -1.11
CA ALA A 242 -16.32 11.02 -1.65
C ALA A 242 -17.60 10.72 -0.84
N ALA A 243 -17.54 10.80 0.49
CA ALA A 243 -18.70 10.64 1.36
C ALA A 243 -19.75 11.73 1.13
N VAL A 244 -19.35 12.99 1.02
CA VAL A 244 -20.27 14.11 0.72
C VAL A 244 -20.92 13.94 -0.66
N VAL A 245 -20.13 13.58 -1.69
CA VAL A 245 -20.64 13.30 -3.03
C VAL A 245 -21.65 12.16 -3.00
N ALA A 246 -21.35 11.06 -2.29
CA ALA A 246 -22.27 9.95 -2.14
C ALA A 246 -23.59 10.38 -1.47
N ILE A 247 -23.53 11.16 -0.38
CA ILE A 247 -24.72 11.65 0.34
C ILE A 247 -25.57 12.57 -0.56
N VAL A 248 -24.96 13.43 -1.36
CA VAL A 248 -25.67 14.40 -2.22
C VAL A 248 -26.24 13.72 -3.48
N ALA A 249 -25.50 12.77 -4.06
CA ALA A 249 -25.89 12.11 -5.31
C ALA A 249 -26.83 10.92 -5.11
N MET A 250 -26.89 10.32 -3.92
CA MET A 250 -27.79 9.20 -3.66
C MET A 250 -29.26 9.64 -3.72
N PRO A 251 -30.10 8.98 -4.54
CA PRO A 251 -31.53 9.25 -4.57
C PRO A 251 -32.15 9.00 -3.19
N LYS A 252 -32.93 9.95 -2.69
CA LYS A 252 -33.71 9.75 -1.46
C LYS A 252 -34.65 8.57 -1.67
N ARG A 253 -34.47 7.49 -0.91
CA ARG A 253 -35.41 6.35 -0.90
C ARG A 253 -36.83 6.88 -0.67
N ARG A 254 -37.73 6.61 -1.62
CA ARG A 254 -39.19 6.75 -1.43
C ARG A 254 -39.74 5.47 -0.84
#